data_AF-A0A960TP05-F1
#
_entry.id   AF-A0A960TP05-F1
#
_cell.length_a   1.000
_cell.length_b   1.000
_cell.length_c   1.000
_cell.angle_alpha   90.00
_cell.angle_beta   90.00
_cell.angle_gamma   90.00
#
_symmetry.space_group_name_H-M   'P 1'
#
loop_
_entity.id
_entity.type
_entity.pdbx_description
1 polymer ?
#
loop_
_entity_poly.entity_id
_entity_poly.type
_entity_poly.pdbx_seq_one_letter_code
_entity_poly.pdbx_strand_id
1 'polypeptide(L)'
;MSTLFLISSKLGSCSRVPYSDKNLNYLTEDQYNNIQILTEVFLEGFPIDQIDLGVEMDKFFYKKAGGSVQFDEVIMDVPDLFSSPIFGILIDRNPIPVAFMNSEDRVSRIKQWKNSESEFSRSMYRFLNEFTVFLISGSKRILEIMEYKV
;
A
#
# COMPACT_ATOMS: atom_id res chain seq x y z
N MET A 1 36.54 -19.12 16.99
CA MET A 1 35.33 -18.32 17.25
C MET A 1 34.78 -17.83 15.91
N SER A 2 33.82 -18.54 15.33
CA SER A 2 33.02 -18.07 14.20
C SER A 2 31.65 -18.70 14.31
N THR A 3 30.68 -17.96 14.82
CA THR A 3 29.29 -18.39 14.91
C THR A 3 28.58 -17.94 13.63
N LEU A 4 28.29 -18.89 12.75
CA LEU A 4 27.41 -18.70 11.60
C LEU A 4 26.00 -18.36 12.11
N PHE A 5 25.51 -17.16 11.81
CA PHE A 5 24.10 -16.83 11.97
C PHE A 5 23.31 -17.48 10.83
N LEU A 6 22.66 -18.60 11.11
CA LEU A 6 21.58 -19.14 10.29
C LEU A 6 20.34 -18.28 10.51
N ILE A 7 20.16 -17.26 9.67
CA ILE A 7 18.88 -16.56 9.57
C ILE A 7 17.93 -17.48 8.79
N SER A 8 17.11 -18.21 9.54
CA SER A 8 15.95 -18.93 9.04
C SER A 8 15.01 -17.93 8.36
N SER A 9 14.97 -17.95 7.03
CA SER A 9 13.97 -17.32 6.19
C SER A 9 12.60 -17.96 6.42
N LYS A 10 11.91 -17.58 7.50
CA LYS A 10 10.46 -17.68 7.53
C LYS A 10 9.94 -16.57 6.63
N LEU A 11 9.57 -16.96 5.41
CA LEU A 11 8.67 -16.19 4.56
C LEU A 11 7.42 -15.88 5.39
N GLY A 12 7.37 -14.69 5.98
CA GLY A 12 6.17 -14.09 6.50
C GLY A 12 5.25 -13.83 5.32
N SER A 13 4.47 -14.85 4.95
CA SER A 13 3.34 -14.69 4.05
C SER A 13 2.43 -13.64 4.68
N CYS A 14 2.37 -12.44 4.10
CA CYS A 14 1.32 -11.48 4.39
C CYS A 14 -0.02 -12.18 4.07
N SER A 15 -0.64 -12.80 5.08
CA SER A 15 -1.90 -13.52 4.91
C SER A 15 -2.97 -12.51 4.55
N ARG A 16 -3.28 -12.41 3.25
CA ARG A 16 -4.45 -11.67 2.78
C ARG A 16 -5.69 -12.37 3.31
N VAL A 17 -6.37 -11.70 4.21
CA VAL A 17 -7.71 -12.10 4.61
C VAL A 17 -8.65 -11.62 3.49
N PRO A 18 -9.57 -12.47 2.99
CA PRO A 18 -10.51 -12.11 1.93
C PRO A 18 -11.33 -10.87 2.27
N TYR A 19 -11.67 -10.06 1.27
CA TYR A 19 -12.50 -8.85 1.43
C TYR A 19 -13.85 -9.16 2.12
N SER A 20 -14.49 -10.29 1.78
CA SER A 20 -15.75 -10.75 2.37
C SER A 20 -15.73 -10.89 3.89
N ASP A 21 -14.54 -11.11 4.46
CA ASP A 21 -14.34 -11.34 5.88
C ASP A 21 -13.95 -10.04 6.62
N LYS A 22 -13.89 -8.91 5.89
CA LYS A 22 -13.59 -7.58 6.43
C LYS A 22 -14.87 -6.77 6.55
N ASN A 23 -15.16 -6.31 7.77
CA ASN A 23 -16.25 -5.37 8.02
C ASN A 23 -15.79 -3.93 7.70
N LEU A 24 -15.71 -3.60 6.41
CA LEU A 24 -15.30 -2.29 5.89
C LEU A 24 -16.49 -1.35 5.77
N ASN A 25 -16.28 -0.06 5.99
CA ASN A 25 -17.34 0.95 6.09
C ASN A 25 -17.40 1.89 4.89
N TYR A 26 -16.29 2.08 4.17
CA TYR A 26 -16.14 3.10 3.13
C TYR A 26 -15.55 2.55 1.83
N LEU A 27 -14.53 1.69 1.89
CA LEU A 27 -13.88 1.18 0.68
C LEU A 27 -14.77 0.16 -0.04
N THR A 28 -14.78 0.22 -1.37
CA THR A 28 -15.29 -0.88 -2.20
C THR A 28 -14.30 -2.05 -2.25
N GLU A 29 -14.74 -3.21 -2.74
CA GLU A 29 -13.88 -4.38 -2.92
C GLU A 29 -12.69 -4.11 -3.84
N ASP A 30 -12.94 -3.43 -4.96
CA ASP A 30 -11.89 -3.06 -5.90
C ASP A 30 -10.87 -2.11 -5.27
N GLN A 31 -11.34 -1.10 -4.53
CA GLN A 31 -10.46 -0.15 -3.86
C GLN A 31 -9.62 -0.83 -2.77
N TYR A 32 -10.24 -1.71 -1.97
CA TYR A 32 -9.52 -2.51 -0.99
C TYR A 32 -8.43 -3.36 -1.65
N ASN A 33 -8.76 -4.08 -2.72
CA ASN A 33 -7.82 -4.94 -3.45
C ASN A 33 -6.69 -4.14 -4.09
N ASN A 34 -6.99 -2.96 -4.64
CA ASN A 34 -6.00 -2.06 -5.22
C ASN A 34 -5.00 -1.55 -4.17
N ILE A 35 -5.45 -1.27 -2.95
CA ILE A 35 -4.55 -0.85 -1.89
C ILE A 35 -3.62 -1.98 -1.43
N GLN A 36 -4.03 -3.25 -1.56
CA GLN A 36 -3.13 -4.37 -1.28
C GLN A 36 -1.91 -4.41 -2.20
N ILE A 37 -1.95 -3.72 -3.35
CA ILE A 37 -0.79 -3.56 -4.23
C ILE A 37 0.35 -2.81 -3.51
N LEU A 38 0.02 -1.84 -2.65
CA LEU A 38 1.01 -1.15 -1.83
C LEU A 38 1.67 -2.09 -0.82
N THR A 39 0.91 -3.02 -0.25
CA THR A 39 1.44 -4.07 0.64
C THR A 39 2.46 -4.93 -0.10
N GLU A 40 2.15 -5.34 -1.34
CA GLU A 40 3.06 -6.13 -2.19
C GLU A 40 4.37 -5.40 -2.47
N VAL A 41 4.30 -4.10 -2.73
CA VAL A 41 5.45 -3.33 -3.23
C VAL A 41 6.33 -2.79 -2.12
N PHE A 42 5.71 -2.23 -1.08
CA PHE A 42 6.39 -1.41 -0.07
C PHE A 42 6.51 -2.10 1.29
N LEU A 43 5.75 -3.17 1.54
CA LEU A 43 5.82 -3.94 2.79
C LEU A 43 6.44 -5.32 2.65
N GLU A 44 7.03 -5.61 1.49
CA GLU A 44 7.87 -6.79 1.31
C GLU A 44 9.01 -6.79 2.35
N GLY A 45 9.04 -7.82 3.21
CA GLY A 45 10.04 -7.94 4.27
C GLY A 45 9.81 -7.01 5.48
N PHE A 46 8.65 -6.38 5.57
CA PHE A 46 8.29 -5.57 6.74
C PHE A 46 8.09 -6.49 7.96
N PRO A 47 8.67 -6.19 9.14
CA PRO A 47 8.74 -7.10 10.29
C PRO A 47 7.41 -7.31 11.03
N ILE A 48 6.31 -6.72 10.52
CA ILE A 48 4.97 -6.83 11.12
C ILE A 48 4.07 -7.58 10.14
N ASP A 49 3.97 -8.89 10.36
CA ASP A 49 3.37 -9.88 9.43
C ASP A 49 1.84 -9.74 9.19
N GLN A 50 1.21 -8.65 9.62
CA GLN A 50 -0.26 -8.54 9.68
C GLN A 50 -0.81 -7.12 9.43
N ILE A 51 -0.04 -6.26 8.77
CA ILE A 51 -0.56 -4.96 8.36
C ILE A 51 -1.42 -5.15 7.11
N ASP A 52 -2.68 -4.78 7.24
CA ASP A 52 -3.65 -4.79 6.16
C ASP A 52 -3.93 -3.33 5.78
N LEU A 53 -3.23 -2.83 4.76
CA LEU A 53 -3.32 -1.43 4.34
C LEU A 53 -4.73 -1.03 3.91
N GLY A 54 -5.50 -1.96 3.32
CA GLY A 54 -6.89 -1.71 2.97
C GLY A 54 -7.76 -1.45 4.19
N VAL A 55 -7.58 -2.23 5.26
CA VAL A 55 -8.26 -2.01 6.54
C VAL A 55 -7.80 -0.70 7.21
N GLU A 56 -6.51 -0.38 7.19
CA GLU A 56 -6.02 0.86 7.79
C GLU A 56 -6.51 2.11 7.04
N MET A 57 -6.64 2.02 5.72
CA MET A 57 -7.24 3.08 4.91
C MET A 57 -8.75 3.24 5.15
N ASP A 58 -9.50 2.15 5.25
CA ASP A 58 -10.93 2.21 5.60
C ASP A 58 -11.16 2.85 6.97
N LYS A 59 -10.33 2.46 7.97
CA LYS A 59 -10.35 3.08 9.31
C LYS A 59 -9.96 4.55 9.27
N PHE A 60 -9.02 4.95 8.42
CA PHE A 60 -8.66 6.36 8.24
C PHE A 60 -9.89 7.15 7.80
N PHE A 61 -10.61 6.70 6.77
CA PHE A 61 -11.85 7.34 6.33
C PHE A 61 -12.93 7.36 7.40
N TYR A 62 -13.13 6.26 8.11
CA TYR A 62 -14.11 6.19 9.19
C TYR A 62 -13.82 7.20 10.31
N LYS A 63 -12.56 7.36 10.72
CA LYS A 63 -12.18 8.35 11.74
C LYS A 63 -12.32 9.79 11.25
N LYS A 64 -12.23 10.02 9.94
CA LYS A 64 -12.19 11.35 9.33
C LYS A 64 -13.50 11.82 8.73
N ALA A 65 -14.55 11.01 8.69
CA ALA A 65 -15.90 11.38 8.29
C ALA A 65 -16.58 12.49 9.15
N GLY A 66 -15.82 13.19 10.00
CA GLY A 66 -16.18 14.44 10.69
C GLY A 66 -15.16 15.59 10.57
N GLY A 67 -14.19 15.53 9.67
CA GLY A 67 -13.11 16.52 9.47
C GLY A 67 -13.02 17.07 8.02
N SER A 68 -12.29 18.17 7.82
CA SER A 68 -12.28 18.99 6.60
C SER A 68 -11.89 18.27 5.29
N VAL A 69 -12.70 18.50 4.26
CA VAL A 69 -12.89 17.75 3.00
C VAL A 69 -11.68 17.68 2.03
N GLN A 70 -10.78 18.67 1.96
CA GLN A 70 -9.85 18.80 0.82
C GLN A 70 -8.68 17.79 0.77
N PHE A 71 -8.16 17.32 1.91
CA PHE A 71 -7.08 16.32 1.91
C PHE A 71 -7.63 14.89 1.74
N ASP A 72 -8.92 14.72 1.98
CA ASP A 72 -9.57 13.41 2.01
C ASP A 72 -9.91 12.94 0.61
N GLU A 73 -10.28 13.88 -0.29
CA GLU A 73 -10.55 13.59 -1.71
C GLU A 73 -9.33 12.99 -2.41
N VAL A 74 -8.15 13.60 -2.28
CA VAL A 74 -6.92 13.08 -2.91
C VAL A 74 -6.55 11.70 -2.37
N ILE A 75 -6.76 11.45 -1.07
CA ILE A 75 -6.50 10.14 -0.47
C ILE A 75 -7.52 9.10 -0.95
N MET A 76 -8.79 9.49 -1.09
CA MET A 76 -9.86 8.62 -1.59
C MET A 76 -9.62 8.14 -3.03
N ASP A 77 -8.92 8.93 -3.85
CA ASP A 77 -8.65 8.59 -5.25
C ASP A 77 -7.42 7.69 -5.45
N VAL A 78 -6.54 7.56 -4.44
CA VAL A 78 -5.31 6.74 -4.56
C VAL A 78 -5.57 5.29 -4.99
N PRO A 79 -6.57 4.55 -4.46
CA PRO A 79 -6.88 3.20 -4.91
C PRO A 79 -7.25 3.15 -6.39
N ASP A 80 -7.94 4.18 -6.89
CA ASP A 80 -8.47 4.22 -8.25
C ASP A 80 -7.36 4.45 -9.29
N LEU A 81 -6.23 5.03 -8.89
CA LEU A 81 -5.03 5.16 -9.73
C LEU A 81 -4.56 3.81 -10.29
N PHE A 82 -4.66 2.74 -9.50
CA PHE A 82 -4.21 1.40 -9.90
C PHE A 82 -5.09 0.75 -10.97
N SER A 83 -6.36 1.17 -11.06
CA SER A 83 -7.32 0.71 -12.08
C SER A 83 -7.35 1.60 -13.32
N SER A 84 -6.62 2.72 -13.35
CA SER A 84 -6.69 3.71 -14.43
C SER A 84 -5.69 3.42 -15.57
N PRO A 85 -6.17 3.15 -16.81
CA PRO A 85 -5.30 3.06 -17.99
C PRO A 85 -4.58 4.37 -18.29
N ILE A 86 -5.26 5.51 -18.09
CA ILE A 86 -4.71 6.84 -18.34
C ILE A 86 -3.53 7.11 -17.40
N PHE A 87 -3.67 6.73 -16.12
CA PHE A 87 -2.59 6.86 -15.16
C PHE A 87 -1.36 6.05 -15.59
N GLY A 88 -1.55 4.80 -16.02
CA GLY A 88 -0.46 3.97 -16.55
C GLY A 88 0.25 4.63 -17.75
N ILE A 89 -0.51 5.20 -18.70
CA ILE A 89 0.07 5.92 -19.84
C ILE A 89 0.92 7.11 -19.39
N LEU A 90 0.43 7.92 -18.44
CA LEU A 90 1.13 9.09 -17.94
C LEU A 90 2.40 8.74 -17.16
N ILE A 91 2.37 7.63 -16.42
CA ILE A 91 3.47 7.22 -15.55
C ILE A 91 4.59 6.53 -16.31
N ASP A 92 4.27 5.51 -17.12
CA ASP A 92 5.28 4.66 -17.75
C ASP A 92 4.90 4.22 -19.16
N ARG A 93 3.94 4.91 -19.80
CA ARG A 93 3.47 4.64 -21.17
C ARG A 93 2.89 3.22 -21.34
N ASN A 94 2.49 2.56 -20.26
CA ASN A 94 1.85 1.26 -20.31
C ASN A 94 0.36 1.38 -19.96
N PRO A 95 -0.57 1.12 -20.92
CA PRO A 95 -2.00 1.32 -20.71
C PRO A 95 -2.67 0.22 -19.88
N ILE A 96 -1.98 -0.88 -19.58
CA ILE A 96 -2.52 -1.94 -18.75
C ILE A 96 -2.67 -1.39 -17.32
N PRO A 97 -3.85 -1.42 -16.67
CA PRO A 97 -3.95 -1.04 -15.27
C PRO A 97 -3.14 -1.97 -14.37
N VAL A 98 -2.48 -1.41 -13.35
CA VAL A 98 -1.67 -2.19 -12.39
C VAL A 98 -2.55 -3.23 -11.69
N ALA A 99 -3.80 -2.89 -11.36
CA ALA A 99 -4.76 -3.80 -10.73
C ALA A 99 -4.99 -5.10 -11.51
N PHE A 100 -4.83 -5.08 -12.84
CA PHE A 100 -5.08 -6.25 -13.71
C PHE A 100 -3.84 -7.10 -13.97
N MET A 101 -2.67 -6.68 -13.49
CA MET A 101 -1.43 -7.44 -13.61
C MET A 101 -1.35 -8.48 -12.48
N ASN A 102 -0.56 -9.55 -12.65
CA ASN A 102 -0.26 -10.45 -11.53
C ASN A 102 0.70 -9.78 -10.52
N SER A 103 0.85 -10.37 -9.32
CA SER A 103 1.62 -9.72 -8.24
C SER A 103 3.09 -9.45 -8.59
N GLU A 104 3.76 -10.37 -9.29
CA GLU A 104 5.16 -10.19 -9.70
C GLU A 104 5.32 -9.01 -10.67
N ASP A 105 4.43 -8.94 -11.66
CA ASP A 105 4.43 -7.85 -12.64
C ASP A 105 4.07 -6.51 -12.00
N ARG A 106 3.14 -6.48 -11.04
CA ARG A 106 2.80 -5.26 -10.28
C ARG A 106 4.02 -4.74 -9.53
N VAL A 107 4.69 -5.61 -8.79
CA VAL A 107 5.88 -5.27 -8.00
C VAL A 107 7.00 -4.78 -8.90
N SER A 108 7.30 -5.52 -9.97
CA SER A 108 8.33 -5.15 -10.94
C SER A 108 8.05 -3.78 -11.55
N ARG A 109 6.82 -3.56 -12.05
CA ARG A 109 6.43 -2.30 -12.70
C ARG A 109 6.54 -1.10 -11.76
N ILE A 110 5.97 -1.18 -10.56
CA ILE A 110 6.03 -0.05 -9.62
C ILE A 110 7.47 0.21 -9.17
N LYS A 111 8.28 -0.84 -8.93
CA LYS A 111 9.69 -0.66 -8.55
C LYS A 111 10.53 0.00 -9.66
N GLN A 112 10.18 -0.18 -10.93
CA GLN A 112 10.85 0.53 -12.03
C GLN A 112 10.65 2.04 -11.96
N TRP A 113 9.51 2.53 -11.45
CA TRP A 113 9.23 3.96 -11.33
C TRP A 113 10.24 4.69 -10.44
N LYS A 114 10.83 4.00 -9.45
CA LYS A 114 11.87 4.54 -8.57
C LYS A 114 13.07 5.11 -9.33
N ASN A 115 13.47 4.44 -10.41
CA ASN A 115 14.65 4.76 -11.22
C ASN A 115 14.29 5.21 -12.64
N SER A 116 13.01 5.50 -12.91
CA SER A 116 12.52 6.00 -14.20
C SER A 116 13.23 7.30 -14.58
N GLU A 117 13.42 7.57 -15.88
CA GLU A 117 13.93 8.85 -16.38
C GLU A 117 12.90 9.99 -16.19
N SER A 118 11.61 9.67 -16.13
CA SER A 118 10.54 10.62 -15.89
C SER A 118 10.48 11.05 -14.43
N GLU A 119 10.58 12.37 -14.20
CA GLU A 119 10.39 12.97 -12.86
C GLU A 119 9.02 12.63 -12.27
N PHE A 120 7.99 12.58 -13.11
CA PHE A 120 6.63 12.27 -12.66
C PHE A 120 6.53 10.85 -12.10
N SER A 121 7.10 9.85 -12.79
CA SER A 121 7.08 8.46 -12.28
C SER A 121 7.84 8.34 -10.96
N ARG A 122 9.01 8.99 -10.85
CA ARG A 122 9.81 9.00 -9.61
C ARG A 122 9.06 9.65 -8.46
N SER A 123 8.38 10.77 -8.72
CA SER A 123 7.55 11.47 -7.72
C SER A 123 6.37 10.62 -7.28
N MET A 124 5.69 9.94 -8.21
CA MET A 124 4.60 9.04 -7.86
C MET A 124 5.07 7.82 -7.06
N TYR A 125 6.25 7.25 -7.37
CA TYR A 125 6.84 6.21 -6.53
C TYR A 125 7.06 6.69 -5.08
N ARG A 126 7.62 7.89 -4.91
CA ARG A 126 7.84 8.49 -3.59
C ARG A 126 6.54 8.76 -2.86
N PHE A 127 5.55 9.34 -3.55
CA PHE A 127 4.22 9.59 -3.00
C PHE A 127 3.57 8.29 -2.50
N LEU A 128 3.56 7.22 -3.29
CA LEU A 128 2.98 5.94 -2.89
C LEU A 128 3.72 5.30 -1.71
N ASN A 129 5.05 5.46 -1.65
CA ASN A 129 5.84 5.02 -0.51
C ASN A 129 5.51 5.83 0.76
N GLU A 130 5.47 7.15 0.68
CA GLU A 130 5.11 8.04 1.80
C GLU A 130 3.67 7.81 2.25
N PHE A 131 2.74 7.60 1.31
CA PHE A 131 1.36 7.25 1.58
C PHE A 131 1.26 5.91 2.33
N THR A 132 2.05 4.91 1.93
CA THR A 132 2.12 3.63 2.64
C THR A 132 2.60 3.82 4.07
N VAL A 133 3.68 4.58 4.29
CA VAL A 133 4.19 4.91 5.62
C VAL A 133 3.16 5.69 6.44
N PHE A 134 2.43 6.61 5.81
CA PHE A 134 1.35 7.37 6.45
C PHE A 134 0.25 6.44 6.97
N LEU A 135 -0.27 5.53 6.15
CA LEU A 135 -1.30 4.57 6.57
C LEU A 135 -0.84 3.72 7.76
N ILE A 136 0.41 3.28 7.74
CA ILE A 136 1.06 2.52 8.81
C ILE A 136 1.17 3.35 10.09
N SER A 137 1.61 4.60 9.99
CA SER A 137 1.77 5.48 11.15
C SER A 137 0.45 5.77 11.89
N GLY A 138 -0.69 5.74 11.18
CA GLY A 138 -2.02 5.89 11.76
C GLY A 138 -2.53 4.65 12.50
N SER A 139 -1.83 3.52 12.39
CA SER A 139 -2.24 2.26 13.01
C SER A 139 -1.86 2.23 14.50
N LYS A 140 -2.88 2.25 15.36
CA LYS A 140 -2.69 2.12 16.83
C LYS A 140 -1.84 0.91 17.20
N ARG A 141 -2.02 -0.21 16.50
CA ARG A 141 -1.27 -1.45 16.73
C ARG A 141 0.23 -1.25 16.50
N ILE A 142 0.61 -0.46 15.51
CA ILE A 142 2.02 -0.21 15.19
C ILE A 142 2.62 0.74 16.23
N LEU A 143 1.87 1.75 16.67
CA LEU A 143 2.27 2.60 17.79
C LEU A 143 2.48 1.79 19.08
N GLU A 144 1.59 0.83 19.37
CA GLU A 144 1.71 -0.10 20.50
C GLU A 144 2.95 -1.01 20.39
N ILE A 145 3.21 -1.59 19.21
CA ILE A 145 4.40 -2.43 18.96
C ILE A 145 5.69 -1.63 19.06
N MET A 146 5.69 -0.37 18.61
CA MET A 146 6.84 0.53 18.71
C MET A 146 6.99 1.17 20.11
N GLU A 147 6.21 0.72 21.11
CA GLU A 147 6.18 1.25 22.47
C GLU A 147 5.91 2.77 22.57
N TYR A 148 5.33 3.36 21.53
CA TYR A 148 4.86 4.74 21.55
C TYR A 148 3.60 4.82 22.42
N LYS A 149 3.79 5.13 23.70
CA LYS A 149 2.69 5.51 24.61
C LYS A 149 2.12 6.85 24.17
N VAL A 150 0.95 6.83 23.53
CA VAL A 150 0.08 8.01 23.35
C VAL A 150 -0.97 8.02 24.44
#